data_AF-A0A9P4Q3A8-F1
#
_entry.id   AF-A0A9P4Q3A8-F1
#
_cell.length_a   1.000
_cell.length_b   1.000
_cell.length_c   1.000
_cell.angle_alpha   90.00
_cell.angle_beta   90.00
_cell.angle_gamma   90.00
#
_symmetry.space_group_name_H-M   'P 1'
#
loop_
_entity.id
_entity.type
_entity.pdbx_description
1 polymer ?
#
loop_
_entity_poly.entity_id
_entity_poly.type
_entity_poly.pdbx_seq_one_letter_code
_entity_poly.pdbx_strand_id
1 'polypeptide(L)'
;QSSSLFSLPPELRLEIYSMVLPRLESEVEIVQLNMDSMRVVTKAGSEKRRPRDLTKVNILATCLAVHNEALDHLYTKATFKFGSTKVLYLFLRHIGNHGRQLLTGIDVVCGNRDDALAFALLATCEKLTRIVIRCPRPKLLLSGAPIWTVNSAACLLSLTGIDTVDFQPTAPGLRHLGQSEPDVAIVCQALTRPR
;
A
#
# COMPACT_ATOMS: atom_id res chain seq x y z
N GLN A 1 -14.82 5.21 -32.31
CA GLN A 1 -15.02 6.65 -31.98
C GLN A 1 -13.73 7.18 -31.38
N SER A 2 -13.05 8.12 -32.02
CA SER A 2 -11.87 8.81 -31.46
C SER A 2 -12.33 10.10 -30.80
N SER A 3 -12.42 10.12 -29.47
CA SER A 3 -12.72 11.34 -28.71
C SER A 3 -11.66 12.40 -28.98
N SER A 4 -12.07 13.67 -29.09
CA SER A 4 -11.14 14.81 -29.22
C SER A 4 -10.17 14.91 -28.05
N LEU A 5 -10.49 14.33 -26.89
CA LEU A 5 -9.56 14.23 -25.77
C LEU A 5 -8.25 13.56 -26.18
N PHE A 6 -8.31 12.48 -26.98
CA PHE A 6 -7.12 11.72 -27.40
C PHE A 6 -6.34 12.36 -28.54
N SER A 7 -6.84 13.46 -29.11
CA SER A 7 -6.03 14.31 -30.01
C SER A 7 -5.08 15.24 -29.25
N LEU A 8 -5.23 15.37 -27.93
CA LEU A 8 -4.32 16.14 -27.09
C LEU A 8 -3.06 15.33 -26.74
N PRO A 9 -1.89 15.99 -26.66
CA PRO A 9 -0.68 15.39 -26.11
C PRO A 9 -0.90 14.79 -24.71
N PRO A 10 -0.23 13.67 -24.37
CA PRO A 10 -0.35 13.02 -23.06
C PRO A 10 -0.16 13.96 -21.88
N GLU A 11 0.76 14.92 -22.00
CA GLU A 11 1.09 15.88 -20.96
C GLU A 11 -0.11 16.76 -20.60
N LEU A 12 -0.85 17.23 -21.61
CA LEU A 12 -2.06 18.02 -21.40
C LEU A 12 -3.20 17.18 -20.83
N ARG A 13 -3.29 15.91 -21.21
CA ARG A 13 -4.31 14.98 -20.68
C ARG A 13 -4.05 14.68 -19.20
N LEU A 14 -2.80 14.44 -18.83
CA LEU A 14 -2.38 14.26 -17.43
C LEU A 14 -2.65 15.52 -16.59
N GLU A 15 -2.42 16.70 -17.16
CA GLU A 15 -2.73 17.97 -16.48
C GLU A 15 -4.24 18.13 -16.27
N ILE A 16 -5.07 17.78 -17.25
CA ILE A 16 -6.54 17.74 -17.09
C ILE A 16 -6.93 16.77 -15.97
N TYR A 17 -6.33 15.57 -15.93
CA TYR A 17 -6.60 14.60 -14.87
C TYR A 17 -6.23 15.16 -13.49
N SER A 18 -5.12 15.90 -13.37
CA SER A 18 -4.67 16.51 -12.11
C SER A 18 -5.62 17.60 -11.58
N MET A 19 -6.37 18.25 -12.47
CA MET A 19 -7.36 19.26 -12.12
C MET A 19 -8.69 18.65 -11.65
N VAL A 20 -9.07 17.49 -12.20
CA VAL A 20 -10.40 16.91 -11.98
C VAL A 20 -10.40 15.80 -10.92
N LEU A 21 -9.37 14.94 -10.94
CA LEU A 21 -9.22 13.85 -9.98
C LEU A 21 -8.86 14.39 -8.59
N PRO A 22 -9.21 13.66 -7.52
CA PRO A 22 -8.78 14.04 -6.18
C PRO A 22 -7.25 13.92 -6.09
N ARG A 23 -6.61 14.98 -5.61
CA ARG A 23 -5.20 14.93 -5.22
C ARG A 23 -5.09 14.08 -3.96
N LEU A 24 -4.34 13.00 -4.05
CA LEU A 24 -4.00 12.18 -2.91
C LEU A 24 -2.84 12.85 -2.15
N GLU A 25 -2.93 12.82 -0.82
CA GLU A 25 -1.85 13.28 0.04
C GLU A 25 -0.62 12.38 -0.14
N SER A 26 0.56 12.86 0.30
CA SER A 26 1.80 12.06 0.26
C SER A 26 1.68 10.78 1.09
N GLU A 27 0.83 10.79 2.11
CA GLU A 27 0.47 9.62 2.89
C GLU A 27 -1.05 9.39 2.82
N VAL A 28 -1.46 8.21 2.37
CA VAL A 28 -2.88 7.89 2.20
C VAL A 28 -3.25 6.72 3.08
N GLU A 29 -4.04 6.97 4.12
CA GLU A 29 -4.57 5.90 4.96
C GLU A 29 -5.74 5.19 4.27
N ILE A 30 -5.61 3.87 4.14
CA ILE A 30 -6.65 2.99 3.58
C ILE A 30 -7.33 2.25 4.72
N VAL A 31 -8.66 2.32 4.73
CA VAL A 31 -9.52 1.69 5.72
C VAL A 31 -10.55 0.78 5.05
N GLN A 32 -11.02 -0.21 5.79
CA GLN A 32 -12.12 -1.06 5.34
C GLN A 32 -13.44 -0.27 5.46
N LEU A 33 -14.28 -0.29 4.42
CA LEU A 33 -15.51 0.51 4.40
C LEU A 33 -16.50 0.07 5.48
N ASN A 34 -16.63 -1.25 5.67
CA ASN A 34 -17.37 -1.90 6.77
C ASN A 34 -16.58 -3.14 7.19
N MET A 35 -16.63 -3.56 8.46
CA MET A 35 -15.81 -4.69 8.97
C MET A 35 -16.04 -6.02 8.22
N ASP A 36 -17.24 -6.21 7.67
CA ASP A 36 -17.61 -7.41 6.88
C ASP A 36 -17.50 -7.21 5.37
N SER A 37 -17.20 -6.00 4.90
CA SER A 37 -17.12 -5.71 3.47
C SER A 37 -15.73 -6.01 2.92
N MET A 38 -15.65 -6.69 1.78
CA MET A 38 -14.40 -6.85 1.02
C MET A 38 -13.94 -5.55 0.32
N ARG A 39 -14.55 -4.41 0.65
CA ARG A 39 -14.28 -3.11 0.05
C ARG A 39 -13.41 -2.26 0.97
N VAL A 40 -12.43 -1.60 0.37
CA VAL A 40 -11.57 -0.61 1.01
C VAL A 40 -11.83 0.78 0.43
N VAL A 41 -11.53 1.79 1.22
CA VAL A 41 -11.65 3.20 0.84
C VAL A 41 -10.53 3.99 1.52
N THR A 42 -10.20 5.17 1.00
CA THR A 42 -9.34 6.11 1.73
C THR A 42 -10.06 6.59 3.00
N LYS A 43 -9.33 6.81 4.08
CA LYS A 43 -9.89 7.34 5.33
C LYS A 43 -10.60 8.67 5.13
N ALA A 44 -9.98 9.58 4.37
CA ALA A 44 -10.60 10.85 3.96
C ALA A 44 -11.95 10.63 3.23
N GLY A 45 -12.07 9.58 2.41
CA GLY A 45 -13.32 9.20 1.74
C GLY A 45 -14.34 8.51 2.65
N SER A 46 -13.88 7.86 3.72
CA SER A 46 -14.72 7.24 4.75
C SER A 46 -15.33 8.27 5.69
N GLU A 47 -14.53 9.24 6.12
CA GLU A 47 -14.92 10.28 7.10
C GLU A 47 -15.71 11.42 6.47
N LYS A 48 -15.78 11.48 5.13
CA LYS A 48 -16.52 12.51 4.41
C LYS A 48 -18.02 12.44 4.72
N ARG A 49 -18.50 13.37 5.55
CA ARG A 49 -19.91 13.50 5.94
C ARG A 49 -20.82 14.06 4.82
N ARG A 50 -20.24 14.73 3.82
CA ARG A 50 -20.98 15.32 2.69
C ARG A 50 -21.20 14.29 1.57
N PRO A 51 -22.22 14.49 0.71
CA PRO A 51 -22.43 13.65 -0.47
C PRO A 51 -21.13 13.45 -1.26
N ARG A 52 -20.89 12.22 -1.70
CA ARG A 52 -19.72 11.89 -2.52
C ARG A 52 -19.93 12.49 -3.90
N ASP A 53 -18.92 13.19 -4.37
CA ASP A 53 -18.88 13.70 -5.74
C ASP A 53 -18.58 12.51 -6.67
N LEU A 54 -19.64 11.93 -7.24
CA LEU A 54 -19.55 10.77 -8.11
C LEU A 54 -18.96 11.12 -9.48
N THR A 55 -18.94 12.40 -9.85
CA THR A 55 -18.43 12.88 -11.14
C THR A 55 -16.97 12.45 -11.36
N LYS A 56 -16.17 12.45 -10.29
CA LYS A 56 -14.76 12.03 -10.31
C LYS A 56 -14.59 10.53 -10.52
N VAL A 57 -15.48 9.72 -9.94
CA VAL A 57 -15.50 8.26 -10.11
C VAL A 57 -16.00 7.90 -11.51
N ASN A 58 -16.94 8.68 -12.04
CA ASN A 58 -17.47 8.47 -13.39
C ASN A 58 -16.42 8.67 -14.48
N ILE A 59 -15.45 9.57 -14.29
CA ILE A 59 -14.34 9.76 -15.25
C ILE A 59 -13.51 8.49 -15.39
N LEU A 60 -13.18 7.83 -14.27
CA LEU A 60 -12.45 6.56 -14.27
C LEU A 60 -13.24 5.41 -14.91
N ALA A 61 -14.56 5.58 -15.07
CA ALA A 61 -15.46 4.61 -15.71
C ALA A 61 -15.76 4.93 -17.18
N THR A 62 -15.21 6.02 -17.75
CA THR A 62 -15.52 6.43 -19.13
C THR A 62 -14.97 5.46 -20.17
N CYS A 63 -13.66 5.20 -20.14
CA CYS A 63 -13.01 4.22 -21.00
C CYS A 63 -11.68 3.74 -20.40
N LEU A 64 -11.20 2.59 -20.87
CA LEU A 64 -9.99 1.95 -20.35
C LEU A 64 -8.72 2.82 -20.52
N ALA A 65 -8.63 3.60 -21.60
CA ALA A 65 -7.49 4.47 -21.84
C ALA A 65 -7.40 5.61 -20.80
N VAL A 66 -8.53 6.31 -20.55
CA VAL A 66 -8.62 7.32 -19.49
C VAL A 66 -8.36 6.69 -18.12
N HIS A 67 -8.93 5.49 -17.89
CA HIS A 67 -8.72 4.76 -16.64
C HIS A 67 -7.22 4.54 -16.39
N ASN A 68 -6.49 3.96 -17.34
CA ASN A 68 -5.08 3.63 -17.17
C ASN A 68 -4.21 4.88 -16.94
N GLU A 69 -4.38 5.94 -17.73
CA GLU A 69 -3.61 7.18 -17.58
C GLU A 69 -3.92 7.91 -16.27
N ALA A 70 -5.18 7.86 -15.82
CA ALA A 70 -5.57 8.42 -14.54
C ALA A 70 -5.01 7.63 -13.35
N LEU A 71 -4.84 6.31 -13.47
CA LEU A 71 -4.26 5.49 -12.40
C LEU A 71 -2.81 5.88 -12.09
N ASP A 72 -2.03 6.22 -13.12
CA ASP A 72 -0.67 6.72 -12.96
C ASP A 72 -0.65 7.96 -12.08
N HIS A 73 -1.64 8.86 -12.22
CA HIS A 73 -1.74 10.04 -11.38
C HIS A 73 -2.11 9.72 -9.91
N LEU A 74 -2.97 8.71 -9.70
CA LEU A 74 -3.49 8.39 -8.37
C LEU A 74 -2.52 7.57 -7.52
N TYR A 75 -1.83 6.58 -8.08
CA TYR A 75 -1.02 5.66 -7.29
C TYR A 75 0.47 6.03 -7.22
N THR A 76 0.93 6.91 -8.09
CA THR A 76 2.33 7.35 -8.12
C THR A 76 2.59 8.36 -7.01
N LYS A 77 3.72 8.21 -6.29
CA LYS A 77 4.24 9.12 -5.23
C LYS A 77 3.56 9.11 -3.86
N ALA A 78 2.51 8.31 -3.64
CA ALA A 78 1.90 8.18 -2.32
C ALA A 78 2.46 6.98 -1.54
N THR A 79 2.65 7.16 -0.23
CA THR A 79 2.83 6.04 0.71
C THR A 79 1.45 5.64 1.25
N PHE A 80 1.00 4.43 0.94
CA PHE A 80 -0.30 3.95 1.42
C PHE A 80 -0.16 3.29 2.80
N LYS A 81 -0.93 3.78 3.77
CA LYS A 81 -0.94 3.29 5.16
C LYS A 81 -2.08 2.32 5.39
N PHE A 82 -1.77 1.17 6.00
CA PHE A 82 -2.70 0.09 6.26
C PHE A 82 -2.65 -0.33 7.73
N GLY A 83 -3.80 -0.27 8.41
CA GLY A 83 -3.93 -0.70 9.80
C GLY A 83 -3.82 -2.22 10.02
N SER A 84 -3.82 -3.02 8.95
CA SER A 84 -3.54 -4.46 9.00
C SER A 84 -3.19 -5.00 7.62
N THR A 85 -2.53 -6.17 7.59
CA THR A 85 -2.25 -6.94 6.36
C THR A 85 -3.52 -7.39 5.63
N LYS A 86 -4.65 -7.59 6.32
CA LYS A 86 -5.95 -7.85 5.68
C LYS A 86 -6.39 -6.68 4.79
N VAL A 87 -6.27 -5.45 5.29
CA VAL A 87 -6.65 -4.25 4.51
C VAL A 87 -5.70 -4.06 3.33
N LEU A 88 -4.39 -4.30 3.53
CA LEU A 88 -3.41 -4.31 2.45
C LEU A 88 -3.80 -5.32 1.36
N TYR A 89 -4.12 -6.57 1.72
CA TYR A 89 -4.55 -7.60 0.77
C TYR A 89 -5.78 -7.18 -0.03
N LEU A 90 -6.83 -6.67 0.65
CA LEU A 90 -8.04 -6.21 -0.03
C LEU A 90 -7.75 -5.05 -0.99
N PHE A 91 -6.87 -4.13 -0.61
CA PHE A 91 -6.44 -3.03 -1.46
C PHE A 91 -5.66 -3.52 -2.69
N LEU A 92 -4.66 -4.38 -2.51
CA LEU A 92 -3.86 -4.95 -3.61
C LEU A 92 -4.73 -5.75 -4.60
N ARG A 93 -5.81 -6.38 -4.12
CA ARG A 93 -6.80 -7.04 -4.95
C ARG A 93 -7.69 -6.03 -5.69
N HIS A 94 -8.08 -4.95 -5.03
CA HIS A 94 -8.96 -3.93 -5.59
C HIS A 94 -8.29 -3.14 -6.73
N ILE A 95 -7.04 -2.74 -6.56
CA ILE A 95 -6.31 -1.94 -7.57
C ILE A 95 -5.87 -2.77 -8.80
N GLY A 96 -5.95 -4.11 -8.71
CA GLY A 96 -5.59 -5.02 -9.79
C GLY A 96 -4.09 -4.99 -10.15
N ASN A 97 -3.74 -5.58 -11.30
CA ASN A 97 -2.34 -5.71 -11.70
C ASN A 97 -1.69 -4.37 -12.05
N HIS A 98 -2.41 -3.52 -12.78
CA HIS A 98 -1.91 -2.22 -13.21
C HIS A 98 -1.59 -1.31 -12.02
N GLY A 99 -2.50 -1.21 -11.04
CA GLY A 99 -2.24 -0.42 -9.82
C GLY A 99 -1.05 -0.93 -9.02
N ARG A 100 -0.86 -2.26 -8.94
CA ARG A 100 0.31 -2.86 -8.26
C ARG A 100 1.64 -2.48 -8.90
N GLN A 101 1.68 -2.32 -10.22
CA GLN A 101 2.88 -1.88 -10.95
C GLN A 101 3.22 -0.40 -10.71
N LEU A 102 2.31 0.38 -10.12
CA LEU A 102 2.48 1.80 -9.84
C LEU A 102 2.76 2.10 -8.37
N LEU A 103 2.56 1.12 -7.48
CA LEU A 103 2.83 1.28 -6.05
C LEU A 103 4.32 1.48 -5.80
N THR A 104 4.63 2.53 -5.05
CA THR A 104 6.00 2.93 -4.73
C THR A 104 6.30 2.85 -3.24
N GLY A 105 5.35 3.21 -2.38
CA GLY A 105 5.51 3.17 -0.93
C GLY A 105 4.32 2.55 -0.20
N ILE A 106 4.60 1.73 0.80
CA ILE A 106 3.58 1.23 1.74
C ILE A 106 4.01 1.37 3.20
N ASP A 107 3.03 1.40 4.08
CA ASP A 107 3.18 1.34 5.53
C ASP A 107 2.13 0.38 6.07
N VAL A 108 2.54 -0.71 6.71
CA VAL A 108 1.63 -1.79 7.09
C VAL A 108 1.89 -2.30 8.50
N VAL A 109 0.79 -2.54 9.21
CA VAL A 109 0.80 -3.29 10.47
C VAL A 109 0.80 -4.80 10.18
N CYS A 110 1.86 -5.49 10.55
CA CYS A 110 2.07 -6.93 10.37
C CYS A 110 2.08 -7.70 11.70
N GLY A 111 1.97 -9.02 11.63
CA GLY A 111 1.88 -9.92 12.78
C GLY A 111 0.62 -10.77 12.81
N ASN A 112 -0.19 -10.76 11.75
CA ASN A 112 -1.43 -11.52 11.63
C ASN A 112 -1.21 -12.77 10.77
N ARG A 113 -2.17 -13.71 10.79
CA ARG A 113 -2.10 -14.93 9.95
C ARG A 113 -2.17 -14.62 8.45
N ASP A 114 -2.81 -13.51 8.07
CA ASP A 114 -3.04 -13.11 6.67
C ASP A 114 -1.83 -12.47 5.98
N ASP A 115 -0.72 -12.27 6.72
CA ASP A 115 0.49 -11.63 6.21
C ASP A 115 1.05 -12.34 4.97
N ALA A 116 0.99 -13.68 4.94
CA ALA A 116 1.52 -14.47 3.83
C ALA A 116 0.88 -14.11 2.48
N LEU A 117 -0.45 -13.98 2.46
CA LEU A 117 -1.19 -13.65 1.24
C LEU A 117 -0.97 -12.20 0.81
N ALA A 118 -0.95 -11.28 1.78
CA ALA A 118 -0.72 -9.86 1.50
C ALA A 118 0.69 -9.64 0.93
N PHE A 119 1.71 -10.24 1.53
CA PHE A 119 3.10 -10.10 1.09
C PHE A 119 3.40 -10.86 -0.20
N ALA A 120 2.77 -12.00 -0.45
CA ALA A 120 2.87 -12.68 -1.74
C ALA A 120 2.33 -11.81 -2.89
N LEU A 121 1.21 -11.10 -2.68
CA LEU A 121 0.73 -10.13 -3.67
C LEU A 121 1.62 -8.90 -3.75
N LEU A 122 2.14 -8.42 -2.63
CA LEU A 122 3.04 -7.27 -2.60
C LEU A 122 4.35 -7.55 -3.35
N ALA A 123 4.85 -8.79 -3.35
CA ALA A 123 6.03 -9.20 -4.11
C ALA A 123 5.88 -8.95 -5.62
N THR A 124 4.64 -8.89 -6.13
CA THR A 124 4.36 -8.56 -7.55
C THR A 124 4.44 -7.06 -7.87
N CYS A 125 4.66 -6.20 -6.86
CA CYS A 125 4.72 -4.75 -7.05
C CYS A 125 6.12 -4.33 -7.49
N GLU A 126 6.33 -4.22 -8.81
CA GLU A 126 7.66 -4.04 -9.37
C GLU A 126 8.32 -2.70 -9.02
N LYS A 127 7.54 -1.65 -8.79
CA LYS A 127 8.05 -0.30 -8.48
C LYS A 127 8.09 0.02 -6.98
N LEU A 128 7.88 -0.98 -6.12
CA LEU A 128 7.88 -0.77 -4.68
C LEU A 128 9.31 -0.50 -4.18
N THR A 129 9.58 0.74 -3.80
CA THR A 129 10.90 1.18 -3.32
C THR A 129 10.92 1.41 -1.81
N ARG A 130 9.75 1.63 -1.18
CA ARG A 130 9.65 1.93 0.25
C ARG A 130 8.63 1.06 0.98
N ILE A 131 9.04 0.51 2.13
CA ILE A 131 8.17 -0.20 3.06
C ILE A 131 8.40 0.28 4.50
N VAL A 132 7.31 0.60 5.19
CA VAL A 132 7.31 0.83 6.63
C VAL A 132 6.59 -0.35 7.29
N ILE A 133 7.27 -1.00 8.23
CA ILE A 133 6.79 -2.19 8.92
C ILE A 133 6.46 -1.82 10.37
N ARG A 134 5.21 -2.01 10.76
CA ARG A 134 4.74 -1.84 12.14
C ARG A 134 4.38 -3.20 12.71
N CYS A 135 5.19 -3.73 13.61
CA CYS A 135 4.92 -5.03 14.22
C CYS A 135 4.64 -4.87 15.72
N PRO A 136 3.35 -4.86 16.13
CA PRO A 136 2.99 -4.86 17.54
C PRO A 136 3.17 -6.30 18.06
N ARG A 137 4.39 -6.70 18.42
CA ARG A 137 4.59 -8.00 19.08
C ARG A 137 4.85 -7.87 20.59
N PRO A 138 4.16 -8.68 21.41
CA PRO A 138 4.69 -9.08 22.70
C PRO A 138 5.87 -10.03 22.48
N LYS A 139 6.99 -9.82 23.18
CA LYS A 139 8.11 -10.78 23.21
C LYS A 139 7.55 -12.16 23.54
N LEU A 140 7.84 -13.16 22.71
CA LEU A 140 7.60 -14.54 23.10
C LEU A 140 8.43 -14.84 24.36
N LEU A 141 7.85 -15.60 25.28
CA LEU A 141 8.45 -15.96 26.58
C LEU A 141 9.79 -16.71 26.44
N LEU A 142 10.16 -17.13 25.23
CA LEU A 142 11.44 -17.74 24.89
C LEU A 142 12.41 -16.66 24.39
N SER A 143 13.20 -16.15 25.33
CA SER A 143 14.36 -15.28 25.08
C SER A 143 15.40 -16.01 24.22
N GLY A 144 15.24 -16.01 22.90
CA GLY A 144 16.25 -16.56 21.97
C GLY A 144 15.71 -17.09 20.64
N ALA A 145 14.39 -17.29 20.48
CA ALA A 145 13.84 -17.69 19.19
C ALA A 145 13.76 -16.46 18.25
N PRO A 146 14.32 -16.53 17.02
CA PRO A 146 14.25 -15.43 16.08
C PRO A 146 12.82 -15.09 15.71
N ILE A 147 12.48 -13.81 15.55
CA ILE A 147 11.09 -13.36 15.41
C ILE A 147 10.38 -14.02 14.20
N TRP A 148 11.10 -14.40 13.16
CA TRP A 148 10.57 -15.13 11.99
C TRP A 148 10.20 -16.60 12.21
N THR A 149 10.66 -17.23 13.30
CA THR A 149 10.33 -18.65 13.56
C THR A 149 8.91 -18.87 14.10
N VAL A 150 8.25 -17.83 14.62
CA VAL A 150 6.99 -17.99 15.36
C VAL A 150 5.81 -17.18 14.79
N ASN A 151 6.02 -16.17 13.95
CA ASN A 151 4.88 -15.63 13.17
C ASN A 151 5.23 -15.44 11.69
N SER A 152 4.16 -15.25 10.95
CA SER A 152 3.98 -14.83 9.55
C SER A 152 4.93 -13.76 8.99
N ALA A 153 5.83 -13.20 9.79
CA ALA A 153 6.88 -12.27 9.37
C ALA A 153 7.92 -12.93 8.44
N ALA A 154 8.06 -14.26 8.45
CA ALA A 154 8.89 -14.97 7.48
C ALA A 154 8.48 -14.66 6.02
N CYS A 155 7.20 -14.34 5.79
CA CYS A 155 6.69 -13.97 4.48
C CYS A 155 7.26 -12.64 3.97
N LEU A 156 7.78 -11.78 4.84
CA LEU A 156 8.51 -10.57 4.42
C LEU A 156 9.75 -10.92 3.61
N LEU A 157 10.38 -12.07 3.87
CA LEU A 157 11.57 -12.51 3.15
C LEU A 157 11.28 -12.87 1.68
N SER A 158 10.00 -12.98 1.29
CA SER A 158 9.60 -13.12 -0.11
C SER A 158 9.70 -11.82 -0.91
N LEU A 159 9.84 -10.68 -0.21
CA LEU A 159 10.02 -9.38 -0.83
C LEU A 159 11.51 -9.11 -1.02
N THR A 160 11.86 -8.56 -2.18
CA THR A 160 13.22 -8.13 -2.54
C THR A 160 13.14 -6.85 -3.37
N GLY A 161 14.28 -6.17 -3.52
CA GLY A 161 14.44 -4.97 -4.34
C GLY A 161 13.85 -3.71 -3.73
N ILE A 162 13.74 -3.64 -2.40
CA ILE A 162 13.21 -2.48 -1.69
C ILE A 162 14.38 -1.60 -1.22
N ASP A 163 14.39 -0.32 -1.63
CA ASP A 163 15.47 0.61 -1.32
C ASP A 163 15.43 1.10 0.15
N THR A 164 14.23 1.38 0.66
CA THR A 164 14.02 1.97 1.99
C THR A 164 13.10 1.10 2.84
N VAL A 165 13.64 0.60 3.95
CA VAL A 165 12.93 -0.23 4.92
C VAL A 165 12.96 0.46 6.29
N ASP A 166 11.79 0.89 6.76
CA ASP A 166 11.64 1.55 8.06
C ASP A 166 10.83 0.67 9.02
N PHE A 167 11.15 0.77 10.33
CA PHE A 167 10.37 0.15 11.39
C PHE A 167 9.79 1.23 12.31
N GLN A 168 8.48 1.18 12.53
CA GLN A 168 7.79 2.20 13.33
C GLN A 168 6.90 1.57 14.42
N PRO A 169 6.68 2.27 15.54
CA PRO A 169 5.76 1.83 16.58
C PRO A 169 4.31 1.87 16.10
N THR A 170 3.52 0.87 16.52
CA THR A 170 2.07 0.83 16.23
C THR A 170 1.27 1.77 17.14
N ALA A 171 1.64 1.88 18.42
CA ALA A 171 1.04 2.82 19.37
C ALA A 171 2.06 3.21 20.46
N PRO A 172 1.92 4.39 21.08
CA PRO A 172 2.79 4.80 22.18
C PRO A 172 2.70 3.82 23.35
N GLY A 173 3.85 3.39 23.87
CA GLY A 173 3.94 2.47 25.02
C GLY A 173 3.87 0.98 24.67
N LEU A 174 3.53 0.60 23.43
CA LEU A 174 3.64 -0.79 22.99
C LEU A 174 5.09 -1.13 22.62
N ARG A 175 5.57 -2.27 23.14
CA ARG A 175 6.81 -2.87 22.66
C ARG A 175 6.65 -3.20 21.17
N HIS A 176 7.62 -2.78 20.38
CA HIS A 176 7.66 -2.99 18.95
C HIS A 176 9.07 -3.42 18.57
N LEU A 177 9.19 -4.03 17.39
CA LEU A 177 10.45 -4.27 16.72
C LEU A 177 11.15 -2.93 16.47
N GLY A 178 12.09 -2.57 17.34
CA GLY A 178 12.87 -1.35 17.21
C GLY A 178 13.97 -1.52 16.17
N GLN A 179 14.35 -0.43 15.50
CA GLN A 179 15.39 -0.43 14.45
C GLN A 179 16.75 -0.95 14.93
N SER A 180 17.00 -0.91 16.24
CA SER A 180 18.23 -1.38 16.90
C SER A 180 18.25 -2.88 17.20
N GLU A 181 17.18 -3.64 16.91
CA GLU A 181 17.16 -5.09 17.17
C GLU A 181 17.94 -5.85 16.08
N PRO A 182 18.70 -6.91 16.45
CA PRO A 182 19.47 -7.70 15.48
C PRO A 182 18.58 -8.32 14.41
N ASP A 183 17.33 -8.61 14.77
CA ASP A 183 16.37 -9.19 13.85
C ASP A 183 15.99 -8.21 12.72
N VAL A 184 15.95 -6.91 13.00
CA VAL A 184 15.67 -5.88 11.99
C VAL A 184 16.78 -5.84 10.94
N ALA A 185 18.04 -5.98 11.34
CA ALA A 185 19.16 -5.96 10.40
C ALA A 185 19.05 -7.08 9.35
N ILE A 186 18.63 -8.28 9.76
CA ILE A 186 18.43 -9.42 8.85
C ILE A 186 17.27 -9.16 7.89
N VAL A 187 16.17 -8.59 8.37
CA VAL A 187 15.01 -8.26 7.52
C VAL A 187 15.38 -7.16 6.52
N CYS A 188 16.02 -6.09 6.95
CA CYS A 188 16.51 -5.05 6.05
C CYS A 188 17.42 -5.64 4.98
N GLN A 189 18.41 -6.46 5.38
CA GLN A 189 19.32 -7.10 4.45
C GLN A 189 18.61 -8.01 3.44
N ALA A 190 17.54 -8.71 3.85
CA ALA A 190 16.77 -9.58 2.95
C ALA A 190 15.93 -8.77 1.95
N LEU A 191 15.28 -7.71 2.42
CA LEU A 191 14.40 -6.85 1.62
C LEU A 191 15.16 -6.00 0.60
N THR A 192 16.38 -5.56 0.96
CA THR A 192 17.23 -4.73 0.09
C THR A 192 18.04 -5.55 -0.91
N ARG A 193 17.88 -6.88 -0.96
CA ARG A 193 18.56 -7.70 -1.97
C ARG A 193 18.07 -7.29 -3.37
N PRO A 194 18.96 -7.28 -4.38
CA PRO A 194 18.51 -7.06 -5.75
C PRO A 194 17.50 -8.15 -6.15
N ARG A 195 16.55 -7.77 -7.00
CA ARG A 195 15.55 -8.69 -7.56
C ARG A 195 16.14 -9.60 -8.62
#